data_AF-A0A4R0X0Z9-F1
#
_entry.id   AF-A0A4R0X0Z9-F1
#
_cell.length_a   1.000
_cell.length_b   1.000
_cell.length_c   1.000
_cell.angle_alpha   90.00
_cell.angle_beta   90.00
_cell.angle_gamma   90.00
#
_symmetry.space_group_name_H-M   'P 1'
#
loop_
_entity.id
_entity.type
_entity.pdbx_description
1 polymer ?
#
loop_
_entity_poly.entity_id
_entity_poly.type
_entity_poly.pdbx_seq_one_letter_code
_entity_poly.pdbx_strand_id
1 'polypeptide(L)'
;STSYAATKMLRRFVGKSQLQEGESLFRPFTGEVWEASGANAALVYQGRTELDPYYGGSIISDVMGIEYARPLLDSRDEETSPLIDLITKASSMWDEDLTEDQHDEAVRAHTKLSKTPLWKLHREQRSFNDRFWINVNLGADDKQLMKEFQAWLRATRKAAGGPRLVKPFDGDDFADWHAKRILPYIDLTSWATVRGGDIDLTLLGYLLFPDEPLRENMRSVEPMIRRTIAPAARALLNGEAISALNAQARKR
;
A
#
# COMPACT_ATOMS: atom_id res chain seq x y z
N SER A 1 11.47 -57.66 -13.85
CA SER A 1 10.29 -58.23 -13.18
C SER A 1 9.94 -57.27 -12.05
N THR A 2 9.02 -56.32 -12.13
CA THR A 2 7.62 -56.28 -12.63
C THR A 2 7.31 -54.76 -12.69
N SER A 3 7.14 -54.05 -13.81
CA SER A 3 6.13 -54.04 -14.88
C SER A 3 4.68 -53.82 -14.42
N TYR A 4 4.11 -52.67 -14.82
CA TYR A 4 2.66 -52.29 -14.88
C TYR A 4 1.94 -52.10 -13.53
N ALA A 5 1.06 -51.13 -13.28
CA ALA A 5 0.28 -50.12 -14.01
C ALA A 5 -0.18 -49.06 -12.96
N ALA A 6 -0.77 -47.90 -13.20
CA ALA A 6 -1.64 -47.47 -14.27
C ALA A 6 -1.72 -45.92 -14.34
N THR A 7 -1.37 -45.40 -15.50
CA THR A 7 -1.75 -44.07 -16.00
C THR A 7 -3.14 -44.18 -16.64
N LYS A 8 -4.22 -43.75 -15.97
CA LYS A 8 -5.55 -43.60 -16.59
C LYS A 8 -6.53 -42.82 -15.72
N MET A 9 -6.61 -41.50 -15.87
CA MET A 9 -7.88 -40.76 -15.66
C MET A 9 -7.85 -39.45 -16.45
N LEU A 10 -8.32 -39.54 -17.69
CA LEU A 10 -8.75 -38.40 -18.51
C LEU A 10 -10.10 -38.79 -19.12
N ARG A 11 -11.03 -37.84 -19.14
CA ARG A 11 -12.39 -37.82 -19.73
C ARG A 11 -13.55 -38.22 -18.81
N ARG A 12 -14.23 -37.19 -18.30
CA ARG A 12 -15.64 -36.89 -18.61
C ARG A 12 -16.01 -35.55 -17.97
N PHE A 13 -16.10 -34.50 -18.78
CA PHE A 13 -17.12 -33.43 -18.70
C PHE A 13 -16.78 -32.41 -19.81
N VAL A 14 -17.19 -32.74 -21.05
CA VAL A 14 -17.33 -31.74 -22.11
C VAL A 14 -18.82 -31.47 -22.20
N GLY A 15 -19.26 -30.48 -21.43
CA GLY A 15 -20.58 -29.88 -21.59
C GLY A 15 -20.55 -28.96 -22.80
N LYS A 16 -21.35 -29.29 -23.82
CA LYS A 16 -21.65 -28.41 -24.95
C LYS A 16 -22.37 -27.18 -24.42
N SER A 17 -21.68 -26.05 -24.33
CA SER A 17 -22.33 -24.74 -24.24
C SER A 17 -22.49 -24.21 -25.66
N GLN A 18 -23.73 -23.97 -26.05
CA GLN A 18 -24.09 -23.34 -27.31
C GLN A 18 -23.55 -21.91 -27.33
N LEU A 19 -22.69 -21.63 -28.30
CA LEU A 19 -22.43 -20.26 -28.73
C LEU A 19 -23.68 -19.78 -29.46
N GLN A 20 -24.49 -18.97 -28.78
CA GLN A 20 -25.41 -18.07 -29.47
C GLN A 20 -24.60 -16.90 -30.00
N GLU A 21 -24.64 -16.72 -31.31
CA GLU A 21 -24.17 -15.55 -32.03
C GLU A 21 -24.95 -14.34 -31.52
N GLY A 22 -24.32 -13.54 -30.66
CA GLY A 22 -24.82 -12.24 -30.25
C GLY A 22 -24.57 -11.24 -31.37
N GLU A 23 -25.65 -10.85 -32.04
CA GLU A 23 -25.67 -9.79 -33.03
C GLU A 23 -24.99 -8.51 -32.52
N SER A 24 -24.12 -7.97 -33.37
CA SER A 24 -23.47 -6.67 -33.26
C SER A 24 -24.51 -5.56 -33.17
N LEU A 25 -24.88 -5.16 -31.95
CA LEU A 25 -25.61 -3.92 -31.65
C LEU A 25 -24.67 -2.71 -31.67
N PHE A 26 -23.99 -2.50 -32.80
CA PHE A 26 -23.49 -1.17 -33.16
C PHE A 26 -24.59 -0.46 -33.94
N ARG A 27 -25.45 0.27 -33.23
CA ARG A 27 -26.28 1.29 -33.88
C ARG A 27 -25.40 2.51 -34.14
N PRO A 28 -25.33 3.02 -35.39
CA PRO A 28 -24.71 4.31 -35.62
C PRO A 28 -25.47 5.38 -34.82
N PHE A 29 -24.71 6.25 -34.15
CA PHE A 29 -25.24 7.40 -33.42
C PHE A 29 -25.81 8.40 -34.44
N THR A 30 -27.07 8.22 -34.81
CA THR A 30 -27.83 9.22 -35.55
C THR A 30 -28.29 10.27 -34.55
N GLY A 31 -27.71 11.47 -34.65
CA GLY A 31 -28.11 12.61 -33.84
C GLY A 31 -29.52 13.04 -34.19
N GLU A 32 -30.50 12.53 -33.45
CA GLU A 32 -31.84 13.11 -33.36
C GLU A 32 -31.88 14.02 -32.14
N VAL A 33 -32.06 15.32 -32.42
CA VAL A 33 -32.32 16.35 -31.42
C VAL A 33 -33.75 16.16 -30.93
N TRP A 34 -33.91 15.67 -29.71
CA TRP A 34 -35.20 15.61 -29.04
C TRP A 34 -35.53 17.00 -28.47
N GLU A 35 -36.39 17.76 -29.15
CA GLU A 35 -37.06 18.91 -28.57
C GLU A 35 -38.13 18.42 -27.58
N ALA A 36 -37.74 18.30 -26.30
CA ALA A 36 -38.66 18.06 -25.21
C ALA A 36 -39.38 19.37 -24.85
N SER A 37 -40.59 19.53 -25.37
CA SER A 37 -41.61 20.45 -24.85
C SER A 37 -42.14 19.88 -23.53
N GLY A 38 -41.81 20.52 -22.40
CA GLY A 38 -42.42 20.21 -21.11
C GLY A 38 -41.59 20.72 -19.94
N ALA A 39 -42.09 21.78 -19.29
CA ALA A 39 -41.51 22.36 -18.10
C ALA A 39 -41.41 21.32 -16.95
N ASN A 40 -40.31 21.38 -16.19
CA ASN A 40 -39.93 20.56 -15.01
C ASN A 40 -38.99 19.37 -15.22
N ALA A 41 -37.91 19.56 -15.99
CA ALA A 41 -36.69 18.74 -15.86
C ALA A 41 -35.42 19.57 -16.16
N ALA A 42 -35.36 20.78 -15.61
CA ALA A 42 -34.19 21.65 -15.70
C ALA A 42 -33.37 21.66 -14.40
N LEU A 43 -32.91 20.48 -13.97
CA LEU A 43 -31.55 20.36 -13.41
C LEU A 43 -30.66 19.82 -14.54
N VAL A 44 -30.67 20.58 -15.64
CA VAL A 44 -29.62 20.53 -16.64
C VAL A 44 -28.34 20.84 -15.88
N TYR A 45 -27.36 19.95 -16.04
CA TYR A 45 -25.93 20.14 -15.80
C TYR A 45 -25.41 21.37 -16.58
N GLN A 46 -25.94 22.56 -16.29
CA GLN A 46 -25.43 23.83 -16.77
C GLN A 46 -24.16 24.09 -15.98
N GLY A 47 -23.04 23.60 -16.50
CA GLY A 47 -21.94 24.48 -16.93
C GLY A 47 -21.39 25.50 -15.94
N ARG A 48 -21.63 25.37 -14.63
CA ARG A 48 -20.78 25.97 -13.60
C ARG A 48 -19.64 25.01 -13.29
N THR A 49 -18.79 24.79 -14.28
CA THR A 49 -17.36 24.82 -14.02
C THR A 49 -16.95 26.29 -13.94
N GLU A 50 -17.51 27.02 -12.97
CA GLU A 50 -16.71 28.03 -12.31
C GLU A 50 -15.62 27.22 -11.63
N LEU A 51 -14.53 27.00 -12.37
CA LEU A 51 -13.26 26.56 -11.83
C LEU A 51 -13.03 27.46 -10.62
N ASP A 52 -13.26 26.91 -9.44
CA ASP A 52 -13.24 27.66 -8.20
C ASP A 52 -11.94 28.46 -8.18
N PRO A 53 -11.97 29.81 -8.10
CA PRO A 53 -10.79 30.67 -8.25
C PRO A 53 -9.68 30.43 -7.21
N TYR A 54 -9.78 29.37 -6.40
CA TYR A 54 -8.68 28.74 -5.66
C TYR A 54 -7.56 28.14 -6.53
N TYR A 55 -7.51 28.41 -7.83
CA TYR A 55 -6.34 28.22 -8.70
C TYR A 55 -5.11 29.11 -8.34
N GLY A 56 -5.11 29.75 -7.17
CA GLY A 56 -3.90 30.20 -6.46
C GLY A 56 -3.24 29.12 -5.59
N GLY A 57 -3.76 27.90 -5.59
CA GLY A 57 -3.22 26.76 -4.86
C GLY A 57 -1.86 26.27 -5.40
N SER A 58 -1.11 25.60 -4.52
CA SER A 58 0.12 24.85 -4.86
C SER A 58 -0.09 23.96 -6.09
N ILE A 59 0.92 23.80 -6.96
CA ILE A 59 0.82 22.91 -8.14
C ILE A 59 0.56 21.48 -7.70
N ILE A 60 1.08 21.12 -6.52
CA ILE A 60 0.86 19.83 -5.89
C ILE A 60 0.32 20.06 -4.48
N SER A 61 -0.83 19.45 -4.19
CA SER A 61 -1.46 19.50 -2.88
C SER A 61 -1.93 18.12 -2.43
N ASP A 62 -2.05 17.93 -1.12
CA ASP A 62 -2.65 16.73 -0.57
C ASP A 62 -4.15 16.68 -0.93
N VAL A 63 -4.66 15.48 -1.25
CA VAL A 63 -6.11 15.26 -1.29
C VAL A 63 -6.64 15.33 0.15
N MET A 64 -7.61 16.19 0.40
CA MET A 64 -8.25 16.30 1.71
C MET A 64 -9.24 15.17 1.93
N GLY A 65 -9.49 14.81 3.19
CA GLY A 65 -10.46 13.77 3.52
C GLY A 65 -11.85 14.03 2.92
N ILE A 66 -12.26 15.29 2.84
CA ILE A 66 -13.56 15.67 2.29
C ILE A 66 -13.66 15.46 0.77
N GLU A 67 -12.57 15.65 0.03
CA GLU A 67 -12.53 15.45 -1.42
C GLU A 67 -12.66 13.97 -1.78
N TYR A 68 -12.08 13.10 -0.96
CA TYR A 68 -12.16 11.65 -1.08
C TYR A 68 -13.48 11.06 -0.59
N ALA A 69 -14.14 11.73 0.34
CA ALA A 69 -15.42 11.30 0.90
C ALA A 69 -16.52 11.21 -0.17
N ARG A 70 -16.51 12.17 -1.10
CA ARG A 70 -17.61 12.39 -2.04
C ARG A 70 -17.87 11.19 -2.97
N PRO A 71 -16.87 10.58 -3.63
CA PRO A 71 -17.10 9.38 -4.45
C PRO A 71 -17.48 8.13 -3.64
N LEU A 72 -17.06 8.04 -2.38
CA LEU A 72 -17.34 6.88 -1.53
C LEU A 72 -18.79 6.84 -1.05
N LEU A 73 -19.44 7.98 -0.89
CA LEU A 73 -20.86 8.05 -0.54
C LEU A 73 -21.75 7.41 -1.63
N ASP A 74 -21.30 7.44 -2.88
CA ASP A 74 -22.02 6.84 -4.00
C ASP A 74 -21.76 5.33 -4.11
N SER A 75 -20.64 4.83 -3.58
CA SER A 75 -20.31 3.41 -3.56
C SER A 75 -20.90 2.72 -2.32
N ARG A 76 -21.94 1.90 -2.51
CA ARG A 76 -22.63 1.13 -1.44
C ARG A 76 -21.83 -0.07 -0.89
N ASP A 77 -20.51 -0.02 -0.88
CA ASP A 77 -19.72 -1.11 -0.31
C ASP A 77 -19.81 -1.08 1.23
N GLU A 78 -20.50 -2.07 1.78
CA GLU A 78 -20.91 -2.21 3.20
C GLU A 78 -19.77 -2.48 4.19
N GLU A 79 -18.50 -2.41 3.79
CA GLU A 79 -17.40 -2.57 4.76
C GLU A 79 -17.31 -1.32 5.65
N THR A 80 -17.78 -1.45 6.89
CA THR A 80 -17.72 -0.41 7.93
C THR A 80 -16.28 -0.08 8.31
N SER A 81 -15.62 0.71 7.47
CA SER A 81 -14.38 1.38 7.81
C SER A 81 -14.68 2.57 8.73
N PRO A 82 -13.88 2.84 9.78
CA PRO A 82 -14.02 4.06 10.58
C PRO A 82 -13.96 5.35 9.75
N LEU A 83 -13.42 5.31 8.52
CA LEU A 83 -13.46 6.44 7.59
C LEU A 83 -14.85 6.64 7.04
N ILE A 84 -15.56 5.56 6.71
CA ILE A 84 -16.94 5.63 6.23
C ILE A 84 -17.83 6.20 7.32
N ASP A 85 -17.68 5.79 8.58
CA ASP A 85 -18.44 6.40 9.69
C ASP A 85 -18.20 7.91 9.80
N LEU A 86 -16.94 8.34 9.67
CA LEU A 86 -16.57 9.76 9.68
C LEU A 86 -17.17 10.52 8.48
N ILE A 87 -17.17 9.89 7.30
CA ILE A 87 -17.76 10.43 6.06
C ILE A 87 -19.27 10.54 6.18
N THR A 88 -19.94 9.51 6.66
CA THR A 88 -21.39 9.46 6.86
C THR A 88 -21.83 10.56 7.85
N LYS A 89 -21.12 10.70 8.98
CA LYS A 89 -21.37 11.78 9.94
C LYS A 89 -21.16 13.16 9.33
N ALA A 90 -20.08 13.35 8.56
CA ALA A 90 -19.85 14.64 7.91
C ALA A 90 -20.93 14.98 6.87
N SER A 91 -21.51 13.97 6.22
CA SER A 91 -22.52 14.13 5.17
C SER A 91 -23.89 14.48 5.73
N SER A 92 -24.20 14.04 6.95
CA SER A 92 -25.45 14.41 7.64
C SER A 92 -25.47 15.87 8.10
N MET A 93 -24.40 16.64 7.95
CA MET A 93 -24.35 18.06 8.37
C MET A 93 -25.48 18.92 7.77
N TRP A 94 -26.03 18.50 6.62
CA TRP A 94 -27.12 19.18 5.90
C TRP A 94 -28.51 18.58 6.16
N ASP A 95 -28.62 17.60 7.05
CA ASP A 95 -29.89 16.98 7.40
C ASP A 95 -30.64 17.87 8.42
N GLU A 96 -31.89 18.19 8.10
CA GLU A 96 -32.74 19.09 8.90
C GLU A 96 -33.30 18.41 10.15
N ASP A 97 -33.34 17.07 10.17
CA ASP A 97 -33.94 16.28 11.25
C ASP A 97 -32.95 15.90 12.38
N LEU A 98 -31.72 16.44 12.34
CA LEU A 98 -30.71 16.17 13.37
C LEU A 98 -31.03 16.88 14.70
N THR A 99 -30.77 16.18 15.80
CA THR A 99 -30.66 16.85 17.11
C THR A 99 -29.44 17.78 17.13
N GLU A 100 -29.43 18.74 18.05
CA GLU A 100 -28.30 19.68 18.23
C GLU A 100 -26.97 18.93 18.40
N ASP A 101 -26.94 17.90 19.25
CA ASP A 101 -25.75 17.07 19.47
C ASP A 101 -25.25 16.34 18.20
N GLN A 102 -26.18 15.86 17.37
CA GLN A 102 -25.86 15.18 16.11
C GLN A 102 -25.33 16.17 15.07
N HIS A 103 -25.93 17.36 14.97
CA HIS A 103 -25.45 18.42 14.09
C HIS A 103 -24.02 18.84 14.46
N ASP A 104 -23.78 19.00 15.76
CA ASP A 104 -22.47 19.29 16.32
C ASP A 104 -21.41 18.22 15.97
N GLU A 105 -21.79 16.95 16.04
CA GLU A 105 -20.94 15.84 15.63
C GLU A 105 -20.64 15.87 14.12
N ALA A 106 -21.66 16.15 13.30
CA ALA A 106 -21.52 16.27 11.86
C ALA A 106 -20.58 17.42 11.47
N VAL A 107 -20.71 18.58 12.11
CA VAL A 107 -19.82 19.75 11.90
C VAL A 107 -18.39 19.41 12.31
N ARG A 108 -18.18 18.71 13.43
CA ARG A 108 -16.85 18.24 13.85
C ARG A 108 -16.24 17.28 12.84
N ALA A 109 -17.02 16.31 12.36
CA ALA A 109 -16.59 15.34 11.36
C ALA A 109 -16.20 16.02 10.04
N HIS A 110 -17.06 16.92 9.54
CA HIS A 110 -16.81 17.70 8.33
C HIS A 110 -15.55 18.57 8.47
N THR A 111 -15.39 19.24 9.60
CA THR A 111 -14.20 20.05 9.91
C THR A 111 -12.94 19.20 9.92
N LYS A 112 -12.98 17.99 10.51
CA LYS A 112 -11.86 17.06 10.52
C LYS A 112 -11.48 16.64 9.10
N LEU A 113 -12.45 16.22 8.28
CA LEU A 113 -12.22 15.82 6.89
C LEU A 113 -11.67 16.95 6.03
N SER A 114 -12.13 18.19 6.25
CA SER A 114 -11.70 19.37 5.48
C SER A 114 -10.28 19.83 5.82
N LYS A 115 -9.81 19.57 7.05
CA LYS A 115 -8.49 20.02 7.53
C LYS A 115 -7.41 18.94 7.53
N THR A 116 -7.80 17.68 7.33
CA THR A 116 -6.88 16.55 7.46
C THR A 116 -6.62 15.94 6.08
N PRO A 117 -5.35 15.93 5.62
CA PRO A 117 -4.95 15.16 4.45
C PRO A 117 -5.39 13.70 4.57
N LEU A 118 -5.92 13.14 3.47
CA LEU A 118 -6.47 11.79 3.42
C LEU A 118 -5.49 10.72 3.93
N TRP A 119 -4.20 10.85 3.58
CA TRP A 119 -3.18 9.89 4.00
C TRP A 119 -2.99 9.84 5.53
N LYS A 120 -3.24 10.95 6.25
CA LYS A 120 -3.21 10.95 7.73
C LYS A 120 -4.40 10.20 8.30
N LEU A 121 -5.58 10.37 7.70
CA LEU A 121 -6.80 9.67 8.12
C LEU A 121 -6.65 8.15 7.96
N HIS A 122 -6.11 7.68 6.82
CA HIS A 122 -5.85 6.25 6.62
C HIS A 122 -4.88 5.68 7.66
N ARG A 123 -3.86 6.45 8.03
CA ARG A 123 -2.86 6.04 9.01
C ARG A 123 -3.42 5.98 10.43
N GLU A 124 -4.25 6.96 10.82
CA GLU A 124 -4.97 6.95 12.10
C GLU A 124 -5.81 5.67 12.26
N GLN A 125 -6.35 5.16 11.15
CA GLN A 125 -7.20 3.98 11.12
C GLN A 125 -6.44 2.66 10.98
N ARG A 126 -5.11 2.69 11.02
CA ARG A 126 -4.25 1.51 10.83
C ARG A 126 -4.54 0.77 9.52
N SER A 127 -5.05 1.46 8.50
CA SER A 127 -5.18 0.86 7.17
C SER A 127 -3.77 0.60 6.63
N PHE A 128 -3.46 -0.65 6.31
CA PHE A 128 -2.11 -1.11 5.94
C PHE A 128 -1.60 -0.61 4.59
N ASN A 129 -2.33 0.31 3.96
CA ASN A 129 -1.97 0.83 2.66
C ASN A 129 -1.26 2.18 2.83
N ASP A 130 0.07 2.17 2.69
CA ASP A 130 0.91 3.37 2.51
C ASP A 130 0.65 4.02 1.13
N ARG A 131 -0.62 4.25 0.81
CA ARG A 131 -1.07 4.93 -0.41
C ARG A 131 -1.32 6.39 -0.09
N PHE A 132 -0.80 7.25 -0.96
CA PHE A 132 -0.90 8.71 -0.85
C PHE A 132 -1.58 9.20 -2.12
N TRP A 133 -2.59 10.05 -1.95
CA TRP A 133 -3.29 10.71 -3.05
C TRP A 133 -2.94 12.19 -3.04
N ILE A 134 -2.69 12.74 -4.22
CA ILE A 134 -2.34 14.14 -4.44
C ILE A 134 -3.15 14.71 -5.60
N ASN A 135 -3.44 16.01 -5.52
CA ASN A 135 -3.92 16.79 -6.64
C ASN A 135 -2.71 17.38 -7.37
N VAL A 136 -2.72 17.32 -8.71
CA VAL A 136 -1.63 17.80 -9.56
C VAL A 136 -2.19 18.73 -10.63
N ASN A 137 -1.68 19.97 -10.70
CA ASN A 137 -2.01 20.90 -11.77
C ASN A 137 -1.14 20.60 -13.01
N LEU A 138 -1.72 19.90 -13.99
CA LEU A 138 -1.07 19.53 -15.24
C LEU A 138 -0.79 20.71 -16.19
N GLY A 139 -1.30 21.90 -15.90
CA GLY A 139 -1.02 23.11 -16.70
C GLY A 139 0.30 23.81 -16.35
N ALA A 140 1.01 23.34 -15.31
CA ALA A 140 2.28 23.92 -14.90
C ALA A 140 3.46 23.42 -15.76
N ASP A 141 4.55 24.20 -15.78
CA ASP A 141 5.81 23.77 -16.41
C ASP A 141 6.40 22.53 -15.71
N ASP A 142 6.90 21.57 -16.50
CA ASP A 142 7.44 20.30 -16.02
C ASP A 142 8.54 20.49 -14.95
N LYS A 143 9.41 21.50 -15.09
CA LYS A 143 10.48 21.74 -14.12
C LYS A 143 9.89 22.20 -12.79
N GLN A 144 8.84 23.01 -12.83
CA GLN A 144 8.16 23.48 -11.62
C GLN A 144 7.39 22.33 -10.95
N LEU A 145 6.66 21.54 -11.73
CA LEU A 145 5.94 20.35 -11.23
C LEU A 145 6.89 19.38 -10.53
N MET A 146 8.02 19.07 -11.15
CA MET A 146 9.03 18.17 -10.56
C MET A 146 9.65 18.75 -9.28
N LYS A 147 9.90 20.07 -9.24
CA LYS A 147 10.44 20.75 -8.06
C LYS A 147 9.45 20.69 -6.89
N GLU A 148 8.19 21.02 -7.13
CA GLU A 148 7.14 20.99 -6.10
C GLU A 148 6.85 19.55 -5.66
N PHE A 149 6.87 18.58 -6.57
CA PHE A 149 6.65 17.17 -6.23
C PHE A 149 7.73 16.66 -5.29
N GLN A 150 8.99 16.99 -5.58
CA GLN A 150 10.11 16.62 -4.70
C GLN A 150 10.00 17.30 -3.33
N ALA A 151 9.57 18.56 -3.28
CA ALA A 151 9.38 19.29 -2.03
C ALA A 151 8.26 18.65 -1.19
N TRP A 152 7.10 18.41 -1.80
CA TRP A 152 5.96 17.72 -1.21
C TRP A 152 6.39 16.33 -0.69
N LEU A 153 7.05 15.53 -1.53
CA LEU A 153 7.48 14.17 -1.17
C LEU A 153 8.42 14.16 0.04
N ARG A 154 9.35 15.12 0.15
CA ARG A 154 10.24 15.25 1.32
C ARG A 154 9.46 15.63 2.58
N ALA A 155 8.54 16.60 2.47
CA ALA A 155 7.71 17.05 3.59
C ALA A 155 6.78 15.93 4.09
N THR A 156 6.08 15.27 3.18
CA THR A 156 5.14 14.19 3.47
C THR A 156 5.85 12.98 4.05
N ARG A 157 7.02 12.57 3.52
CA ARG A 157 7.82 11.48 4.13
C ARG A 157 8.25 11.81 5.56
N LYS A 158 8.69 13.05 5.80
CA LYS A 158 9.07 13.52 7.15
C LYS A 158 7.87 13.51 8.09
N ALA A 159 6.70 13.99 7.64
CA ALA A 159 5.48 14.07 8.43
C ALA A 159 4.87 12.70 8.70
N ALA A 160 4.88 11.81 7.71
CA ALA A 160 4.45 10.43 7.88
C ALA A 160 5.38 9.69 8.83
N GLY A 161 6.66 10.04 8.96
CA GLY A 161 7.62 9.17 9.66
C GLY A 161 7.65 7.78 9.03
N GLY A 162 7.36 7.71 7.72
CA GLY A 162 7.41 6.48 6.96
C GLY A 162 8.87 6.00 6.89
N PRO A 163 9.08 4.68 6.88
CA PRO A 163 10.41 4.13 6.75
C PRO A 163 11.09 4.67 5.49
N ARG A 164 12.34 5.10 5.63
CA ARG A 164 13.13 5.51 4.46
C ARG A 164 13.38 4.25 3.66
N LEU A 165 13.11 4.29 2.35
CA LEU A 165 13.52 3.22 1.45
C LEU A 165 14.99 2.90 1.74
N VAL A 166 15.23 1.66 2.17
CA VAL A 166 16.58 1.19 2.44
C VAL A 166 17.38 1.36 1.15
N LYS A 167 18.60 1.89 1.27
CA LYS A 167 19.53 2.01 0.14
C LYS A 167 19.59 0.64 -0.56
N PRO A 168 19.58 0.58 -1.90
CA PRO A 168 19.82 -0.66 -2.62
C PRO A 168 21.10 -1.33 -2.08
N PHE A 169 21.01 -2.62 -1.75
CA PHE A 169 22.16 -3.41 -1.33
C PHE A 169 23.14 -3.60 -2.49
N ASP A 170 24.43 -3.41 -2.23
CA ASP A 170 25.50 -3.58 -3.20
C ASP A 170 26.35 -4.84 -2.93
N GLY A 171 27.36 -5.08 -3.78
CA GLY A 171 28.20 -6.28 -3.66
C GLY A 171 28.95 -6.36 -2.33
N ASP A 172 29.30 -5.22 -1.74
CA ASP A 172 30.02 -5.16 -0.47
C ASP A 172 29.10 -5.55 0.68
N ASP A 173 27.83 -5.13 0.65
CA ASP A 173 26.80 -5.58 1.61
C ASP A 173 26.68 -7.12 1.59
N PHE A 174 26.60 -7.74 0.41
CA PHE A 174 26.50 -9.19 0.29
C PHE A 174 27.78 -9.92 0.74
N ALA A 175 28.95 -9.35 0.44
CA ALA A 175 30.23 -9.90 0.88
C ALA A 175 30.35 -9.88 2.41
N ASP A 176 29.94 -8.79 3.04
CA ASP A 176 29.89 -8.66 4.50
C ASP A 176 28.92 -9.66 5.13
N TRP A 177 27.72 -9.83 4.55
CA TRP A 177 26.75 -10.81 5.04
C TRP A 177 27.24 -12.25 4.90
N HIS A 178 27.92 -12.55 3.80
CA HIS A 178 28.53 -13.86 3.57
C HIS A 178 29.64 -14.13 4.59
N ALA A 179 30.53 -13.17 4.83
CA ALA A 179 31.60 -13.28 5.83
C ALA A 179 31.05 -13.49 7.24
N LYS A 180 29.95 -12.80 7.60
CA LYS A 180 29.27 -12.93 8.89
C LYS A 180 28.32 -14.13 8.99
N ARG A 181 28.16 -14.92 7.92
CA ARG A 181 27.24 -16.07 7.85
C ARG A 181 25.80 -15.71 8.27
N ILE A 182 25.31 -14.54 7.83
CA ILE A 182 23.99 -14.03 8.21
C ILE A 182 22.86 -14.95 7.74
N LEU A 183 22.91 -15.45 6.50
CA LEU A 183 21.88 -16.34 5.96
C LEU A 183 21.83 -17.69 6.71
N PRO A 184 22.94 -18.43 6.89
CA PRO A 184 22.93 -19.63 7.72
C PRO A 184 22.44 -19.39 9.16
N TYR A 185 22.76 -18.24 9.76
CA TYR A 185 22.23 -17.87 11.07
C TYR A 185 20.69 -17.77 11.06
N ILE A 186 20.12 -17.10 10.05
CA ILE A 186 18.67 -16.97 9.88
C ILE A 186 18.03 -18.36 9.69
N ASP A 187 18.62 -19.22 8.86
CA ASP A 187 18.07 -20.56 8.58
C ASP A 187 18.04 -21.42 9.84
N LEU A 188 19.14 -21.48 10.59
CA LEU A 188 19.26 -22.28 11.82
C LEU A 188 18.31 -21.80 12.92
N THR A 189 18.23 -20.48 13.12
CA THR A 189 17.34 -19.89 14.13
C THR A 189 15.88 -20.07 13.75
N SER A 190 15.51 -19.86 12.48
CA SER A 190 14.14 -20.10 12.00
C SER A 190 13.73 -21.57 12.15
N TRP A 191 14.64 -22.51 11.81
CA TRP A 191 14.39 -23.94 11.99
C TRP A 191 14.14 -24.31 13.44
N ALA A 192 14.96 -23.80 14.37
CA ALA A 192 14.80 -24.05 15.81
C ALA A 192 13.47 -23.50 16.33
N THR A 193 13.11 -22.27 15.94
CA THR A 193 11.82 -21.65 16.29
C THR A 193 10.64 -22.49 15.81
N VAL A 194 10.67 -22.99 14.56
CA VAL A 194 9.60 -23.87 14.02
C VAL A 194 9.50 -25.19 14.79
N ARG A 195 10.60 -25.68 15.37
CA ARG A 195 10.64 -26.88 16.22
C ARG A 195 10.29 -26.61 17.68
N GLY A 196 9.97 -25.35 18.04
CA GLY A 196 9.64 -24.96 19.42
C GLY A 196 10.84 -24.97 20.36
N GLY A 197 12.05 -24.81 19.83
CA GLY A 197 13.29 -24.78 20.62
C GLY A 197 14.17 -23.58 20.27
N ASP A 198 15.28 -23.47 21.00
CA ASP A 198 16.33 -22.48 20.79
C ASP A 198 17.69 -23.18 20.67
N ILE A 199 18.62 -22.56 19.94
CA ILE A 199 20.00 -23.03 19.83
C ILE A 199 20.87 -22.20 20.77
N ASP A 200 21.63 -22.86 21.63
CA ASP A 200 22.63 -22.19 22.45
C ASP A 200 23.59 -21.36 21.58
N LEU A 201 23.91 -20.14 22.00
CA LEU A 201 24.70 -19.21 21.20
C LEU A 201 26.14 -19.70 20.95
N THR A 202 26.70 -20.49 21.85
CA THR A 202 28.03 -21.09 21.68
C THR A 202 27.97 -22.18 20.62
N LEU A 203 26.98 -23.08 20.72
CA LEU A 203 26.74 -24.10 19.70
C LEU A 203 26.47 -23.48 18.32
N LEU A 204 25.64 -22.43 18.26
CA LEU A 204 25.35 -21.70 17.04
C LEU A 204 26.61 -21.07 16.44
N GLY A 205 27.49 -20.52 17.28
CA GLY A 205 28.80 -20.03 16.86
C GLY A 205 29.67 -21.11 16.20
N TYR A 206 29.71 -22.31 16.78
CA TYR A 206 30.45 -23.43 16.22
C TYR A 206 29.85 -23.98 14.94
N LEU A 207 28.52 -23.98 14.81
CA LEU A 207 27.84 -24.38 13.56
C LEU A 207 28.16 -23.41 12.41
N LEU A 208 28.22 -22.11 12.70
CA LEU A 208 28.48 -21.08 11.70
C LEU A 208 29.98 -20.95 11.35
N PHE A 209 30.85 -21.17 12.33
CA PHE A 209 32.30 -21.03 12.19
C PHE A 209 33.02 -22.23 12.82
N PRO A 210 33.03 -23.39 12.13
CA PRO A 210 33.64 -24.60 12.67
C PRO A 210 35.16 -24.49 12.85
N ASP A 211 35.83 -23.68 12.02
CA ASP A 211 37.28 -23.50 12.05
C ASP A 211 37.75 -22.45 13.08
N GLU A 212 36.83 -21.64 13.62
CA GLU A 212 37.12 -20.55 14.54
C GLU A 212 37.75 -21.06 15.87
N PRO A 213 37.20 -22.08 16.56
CA PRO A 213 37.84 -22.60 17.78
C PRO A 213 39.26 -23.16 17.57
N LEU A 214 39.68 -23.46 16.34
CA LEU A 214 41.02 -23.95 16.04
C LEU A 214 42.08 -22.84 15.98
N ARG A 215 41.70 -21.56 15.98
CA ARG A 215 42.69 -20.47 15.93
C ARG A 215 43.22 -20.14 17.33
N GLU A 216 44.53 -20.07 17.45
CA GLU A 216 45.28 -19.96 18.73
C GLU A 216 44.93 -18.73 19.59
N ASN A 217 44.23 -17.72 19.06
CA ASN A 217 43.93 -16.46 19.74
C ASN A 217 42.43 -16.10 19.77
N MET A 218 41.53 -17.09 19.61
CA MET A 218 40.12 -16.79 19.46
C MET A 218 39.44 -16.36 20.76
N ARG A 219 38.65 -15.28 20.69
CA ARG A 219 37.66 -14.93 21.72
C ARG A 219 36.44 -15.85 21.62
N SER A 220 35.70 -16.03 22.71
CA SER A 220 34.42 -16.76 22.66
C SER A 220 33.55 -16.29 21.47
N VAL A 221 33.02 -17.27 20.72
CA VAL A 221 32.16 -17.04 19.54
C VAL A 221 30.80 -16.44 19.93
N GLU A 222 30.33 -16.69 21.15
CA GLU A 222 29.04 -16.21 21.65
C GLU A 222 28.92 -14.66 21.60
N PRO A 223 29.87 -13.86 22.15
CA PRO A 223 29.85 -12.41 22.03
C PRO A 223 29.73 -11.90 20.59
N MET A 224 30.39 -12.55 19.63
CA MET A 224 30.33 -12.19 18.21
C MET A 224 28.92 -12.39 17.66
N ILE A 225 28.32 -13.55 17.96
CA ILE A 225 26.95 -13.88 17.55
C ILE A 225 25.98 -12.85 18.13
N ARG A 226 26.03 -12.60 19.44
CA ARG A 226 25.11 -11.71 20.14
C ARG A 226 25.21 -10.25 19.70
N ARG A 227 26.43 -9.74 19.51
CA ARG A 227 26.68 -8.30 19.26
C ARG A 227 26.69 -7.93 17.78
N THR A 228 26.98 -8.87 16.88
CA THR A 228 27.21 -8.56 15.46
C THR A 228 26.23 -9.28 14.55
N ILE A 229 26.18 -10.61 14.65
CA ILE A 229 25.44 -11.45 13.70
C ILE A 229 23.93 -11.36 13.96
N ALA A 230 23.49 -11.52 15.21
CA ALA A 230 22.07 -11.46 15.55
C ALA A 230 21.43 -10.10 15.22
N PRO A 231 22.04 -8.94 15.55
CA PRO A 231 21.51 -7.64 15.12
C PRO A 231 21.46 -7.47 13.60
N ALA A 232 22.50 -7.89 12.87
CA ALA A 232 22.52 -7.81 11.42
C ALA A 232 21.45 -8.69 10.76
N ALA A 233 21.25 -9.91 11.27
CA ALA A 233 20.19 -10.80 10.82
C ALA A 233 18.79 -10.22 11.06
N ARG A 234 18.54 -9.65 12.26
CA ARG A 234 17.26 -8.97 12.54
C ARG A 234 17.02 -7.76 11.65
N ALA A 235 18.06 -6.99 11.35
CA ALA A 235 17.98 -5.87 10.43
C ALA A 235 17.60 -6.34 9.01
N LEU A 236 18.15 -7.48 8.57
CA LEU A 236 17.84 -8.07 7.27
C LEU A 236 16.41 -8.64 7.19
N LEU A 237 15.88 -9.14 8.31
CA LEU A 237 14.50 -9.64 8.41
C LEU A 237 13.45 -8.52 8.59
N ASN A 238 13.86 -7.25 8.68
CA ASN A 238 12.92 -6.13 8.66
C ASN A 238 12.17 -6.12 7.30
N GLY A 239 10.85 -5.90 7.33
CA GLY A 239 10.02 -5.81 6.13
C GLY A 239 10.52 -4.78 5.11
N GLU A 240 11.16 -3.70 5.57
CA GLU A 240 11.80 -2.72 4.68
C GLU A 240 12.98 -3.30 3.90
N ALA A 241 13.85 -4.08 4.55
CA ALA A 241 14.99 -4.73 3.93
C ALA A 241 14.53 -5.82 2.95
N ILE A 242 13.53 -6.62 3.34
CA ILE A 242 12.90 -7.61 2.47
C ILE A 242 12.27 -6.95 1.23
N SER A 243 11.55 -5.85 1.42
CA SER A 243 10.95 -5.08 0.34
C SER A 243 12.01 -4.53 -0.63
N ALA A 244 13.11 -3.99 -0.09
CA ALA A 244 14.24 -3.51 -0.89
C ALA A 244 14.92 -4.64 -1.69
N LEU A 245 15.18 -5.80 -1.08
CA LEU A 245 15.72 -6.98 -1.76
C LEU A 245 14.79 -7.48 -2.88
N ASN A 246 13.48 -7.58 -2.61
CA ASN A 246 12.49 -7.98 -3.61
C ASN A 246 12.43 -7.00 -4.78
N ALA A 247 12.51 -5.69 -4.49
CA ALA A 247 12.55 -4.66 -5.52
C ALA A 247 13.82 -4.76 -6.39
N GLN A 248 14.96 -5.14 -5.82
CA GLN A 248 16.20 -5.39 -6.58
C GLN A 248 16.13 -6.67 -7.41
N ALA A 249 15.58 -7.75 -6.85
CA ALA A 249 15.46 -9.04 -7.53
C ALA A 249 14.61 -8.94 -8.79
N ARG A 250 13.52 -8.15 -8.77
CA ARG A 250 12.64 -7.92 -9.92
C ARG A 250 13.28 -7.11 -11.06
N LYS A 251 14.39 -6.43 -10.82
CA LYS A 251 15.08 -5.62 -11.85
C LYS A 251 16.08 -6.43 -12.68
N ARG A 252 16.40 -7.66 -12.26
CA ARG A 252 17.29 -8.57 -12.96
C ARG A 252 16.48 -9.52 -13.84
#